data_AF-A0A3S0HJ59-F1
#
_entry.id   AF-A0A3S0HJ59-F1
#
_cell.length_a   1.000
_cell.length_b   1.000
_cell.length_c   1.000
_cell.angle_alpha   90.00
_cell.angle_beta   90.00
_cell.angle_gamma   90.00
#
_symmetry.space_group_name_H-M   'P 1'
#
loop_
_entity.id
_entity.type
_entity.pdbx_description
1 polymer ?
#
loop_
_entity_poly.entity_id
_entity_poly.type
_entity_poly.pdbx_seq_one_letter_code
_entity_poly.pdbx_strand_id
1 'polypeptide(L)'
;MDLPAPTSLTDLRTDGALAQADIDAAWAREMGTSGVEFTGDIARVGARDLPATEVARITDGRWEWSRHHELDIPELHAPQPASDELLSAARTLHGNVPVLLAPSAGATRVLALGFRSEPGPIRSVLTLGLAGLDSRLDARRALLSYAATRGLGVRSSATSFDFSDGTKVLFDGDLPVVVSGGMDLAEVRADAHFFAAEHQLLFNGTLPDPRINLDIARGRALLNEQVEATALIVATVTADTWTWAWADPNLPPGPAENLRRFGIDNGILDMARPRLSLDRARLLGLTDAVKPVLGMWTHAFVPLNKETTGVVLLDAPALRLPGPDAPTTPAAVAATLQAPLATDLDQQRARASYARLRGVDI
;
A
#
# COMPACT_ATOMS: atom_id res chain seq x y z
N MET A 1 -5.85 19.67 22.92
CA MET A 1 -5.36 19.61 21.53
C MET A 1 -6.28 20.51 20.73
N ASP A 2 -5.76 21.47 20.00
CA ASP A 2 -6.57 22.41 19.23
C ASP A 2 -6.36 22.10 17.74
N LEU A 3 -7.37 21.51 17.09
CA LEU A 3 -7.37 21.28 15.66
C LEU A 3 -7.94 22.55 15.02
N PRO A 4 -7.16 23.31 14.22
CA PRO A 4 -7.66 24.52 13.59
C PRO A 4 -8.82 24.18 12.65
N ALA A 5 -9.88 24.99 12.70
CA ALA A 5 -11.00 24.86 11.78
C ALA A 5 -10.52 24.86 10.32
N PRO A 6 -11.08 24.02 9.44
CA PRO A 6 -10.68 23.99 8.04
C PRO A 6 -11.05 25.31 7.36
N THR A 7 -10.11 25.87 6.59
CA THR A 7 -10.28 27.15 5.88
C THR A 7 -10.34 26.97 4.36
N SER A 8 -10.19 25.74 3.88
CA SER A 8 -10.21 25.38 2.46
C SER A 8 -10.82 24.00 2.26
N LEU A 9 -11.25 23.69 1.03
CA LEU A 9 -11.68 22.33 0.68
C LEU A 9 -10.56 21.30 0.92
N THR A 10 -9.30 21.69 0.68
CA THR A 10 -8.12 20.86 0.95
C THR A 10 -7.96 20.55 2.44
N ASP A 11 -8.12 21.54 3.33
CA ASP A 11 -8.11 21.32 4.78
C ASP A 11 -9.19 20.33 5.20
N LEU A 12 -10.43 20.53 4.72
CA LEU A 12 -11.57 19.70 5.07
C LEU A 12 -11.40 18.25 4.59
N ARG A 13 -10.82 18.05 3.41
CA ARG A 13 -10.45 16.72 2.90
C ARG A 13 -9.35 16.09 3.75
N THR A 14 -8.33 16.88 4.10
CA THR A 14 -7.21 16.44 4.93
C THR A 14 -7.69 15.95 6.29
N ASP A 15 -8.63 16.66 6.91
CA ASP A 15 -9.17 16.32 8.23
C ASP A 15 -9.91 14.97 8.24
N GLY A 16 -10.52 14.57 7.13
CA GLY A 16 -11.24 13.29 7.02
C GLY A 16 -10.38 12.12 6.54
N ALA A 17 -9.23 12.37 5.90
CA ALA A 17 -8.54 11.37 5.08
C ALA A 17 -8.20 10.06 5.82
N LEU A 18 -7.59 10.15 7.01
CA LEU A 18 -7.19 8.96 7.77
C LEU A 18 -8.37 8.26 8.45
N ALA A 19 -9.37 9.02 8.91
CA ALA A 19 -10.59 8.44 9.46
C ALA A 19 -11.41 7.71 8.39
N GLN A 20 -11.46 8.24 7.16
CA GLN A 20 -12.09 7.57 6.03
C GLN A 20 -11.39 6.26 5.68
N ALA A 21 -10.06 6.20 5.73
CA ALA A 21 -9.33 4.96 5.50
C ALA A 21 -9.72 3.84 6.48
N ASP A 22 -9.96 4.17 7.76
CA ASP A 22 -10.47 3.23 8.77
C ASP A 22 -11.87 2.72 8.39
N ILE A 23 -12.78 3.65 8.09
CA ILE A 23 -14.16 3.35 7.73
C ILE A 23 -14.24 2.53 6.43
N ASP A 24 -13.42 2.84 5.43
CA ASP A 24 -13.38 2.09 4.16
C ASP A 24 -12.85 0.67 4.36
N ALA A 25 -11.82 0.49 5.19
CA ALA A 25 -11.31 -0.83 5.54
C ALA A 25 -12.37 -1.66 6.29
N ALA A 26 -13.09 -1.04 7.23
CA ALA A 26 -14.18 -1.69 7.95
C ALA A 26 -15.36 -2.03 7.03
N TRP A 27 -15.76 -1.10 6.16
CA TRP A 27 -16.80 -1.31 5.17
C TRP A 27 -16.48 -2.49 4.24
N ALA A 28 -15.27 -2.51 3.67
CA ALA A 28 -14.85 -3.59 2.78
C ALA A 28 -14.86 -4.96 3.49
N ARG A 29 -14.45 -5.01 4.76
CA ARG A 29 -14.46 -6.23 5.58
C ARG A 29 -15.87 -6.71 5.92
N GLU A 30 -16.78 -5.80 6.25
CA GLU A 30 -18.14 -6.14 6.71
C GLU A 30 -19.15 -6.33 5.58
N MET A 31 -19.01 -5.56 4.49
CA MET A 31 -19.98 -5.53 3.38
C MET A 31 -19.48 -6.28 2.14
N GLY A 32 -18.17 -6.50 2.02
CA GLY A 32 -17.56 -7.16 0.87
C GLY A 32 -17.78 -6.40 -0.44
N THR A 33 -17.95 -7.14 -1.54
CA THR A 33 -18.23 -6.59 -2.88
C THR A 33 -19.73 -6.51 -3.19
N SER A 34 -20.57 -6.49 -2.15
CA SER A 34 -22.03 -6.48 -2.32
C SER A 34 -22.50 -5.23 -3.06
N GLY A 35 -23.42 -5.40 -4.01
CA GLY A 35 -24.12 -4.29 -4.63
C GLY A 35 -24.96 -3.51 -3.60
N VAL A 36 -25.27 -2.25 -3.92
CA VAL A 36 -26.11 -1.39 -3.09
C VAL A 36 -27.39 -1.03 -3.85
N GLU A 37 -28.53 -1.31 -3.24
CA GLU A 37 -29.85 -0.91 -3.73
C GLU A 37 -30.41 0.20 -2.87
N PHE A 38 -30.91 1.27 -3.49
CA PHE A 38 -31.49 2.40 -2.78
C PHE A 38 -33.02 2.39 -2.89
N THR A 39 -33.70 2.45 -1.76
CA THR A 39 -35.17 2.59 -1.68
C THR A 39 -35.51 3.72 -0.71
N GLY A 40 -35.88 4.89 -1.25
CA GLY A 40 -36.13 6.09 -0.45
C GLY A 40 -34.87 6.51 0.33
N ASP A 41 -34.95 6.43 1.66
CA ASP A 41 -33.89 6.80 2.61
C ASP A 41 -33.24 5.56 3.23
N ILE A 42 -33.29 4.43 2.53
CA ILE A 42 -32.65 3.16 2.94
C ILE A 42 -31.71 2.71 1.81
N ALA A 43 -30.48 2.34 2.19
CA ALA A 43 -29.53 1.65 1.36
C ALA A 43 -29.43 0.18 1.81
N ARG A 44 -29.76 -0.75 0.92
CA ARG A 44 -29.60 -2.19 1.15
C ARG A 44 -28.26 -2.65 0.59
N VAL A 45 -27.42 -3.20 1.46
CA VAL A 45 -26.07 -3.68 1.13
C VAL A 45 -25.98 -5.14 1.52
N GLY A 46 -26.02 -6.04 0.55
CA GLY A 46 -26.21 -7.46 0.81
C GLY A 46 -27.51 -7.69 1.59
N ALA A 47 -27.40 -8.22 2.81
CA ALA A 47 -28.54 -8.49 3.70
C ALA A 47 -28.79 -7.40 4.76
N ARG A 48 -28.07 -6.28 4.73
CA ARG A 48 -28.17 -5.20 5.74
C ARG A 48 -28.87 -3.98 5.15
N ASP A 49 -29.81 -3.43 5.90
CA ASP A 49 -30.44 -2.14 5.60
C ASP A 49 -29.78 -1.05 6.44
N LEU A 50 -29.29 0.00 5.77
CA LEU A 50 -28.66 1.16 6.39
C LEU A 50 -29.49 2.41 6.12
N PRO A 51 -29.70 3.29 7.13
CA PRO A 51 -30.26 4.61 6.88
C PRO A 51 -29.39 5.38 5.88
N ALA A 52 -30.02 6.09 4.95
CA ALA A 52 -29.36 6.87 3.93
C ALA A 52 -29.89 8.30 3.95
N THR A 53 -29.00 9.28 4.13
CA THR A 53 -29.35 10.71 4.16
C THR A 53 -28.80 11.38 2.92
N GLU A 54 -29.65 12.10 2.17
CA GLU A 54 -29.19 12.88 1.03
C GLU A 54 -28.40 14.11 1.50
N VAL A 55 -27.11 14.14 1.14
CA VAL A 55 -26.17 15.20 1.53
C VAL A 55 -25.91 16.18 0.40
N ALA A 56 -26.07 15.71 -0.84
CA ALA A 56 -26.02 16.54 -2.03
C ALA A 56 -26.77 15.87 -3.19
N ARG A 57 -26.91 16.62 -4.28
CA ARG A 57 -27.46 16.17 -5.55
C ARG A 57 -26.56 16.62 -6.68
N ILE A 58 -26.36 15.76 -7.68
CA ILE A 58 -25.62 16.09 -8.90
C ILE A 58 -26.61 16.19 -10.06
N THR A 59 -26.77 17.39 -10.60
CA THR A 59 -27.65 17.70 -11.74
C THR A 59 -26.80 18.36 -12.83
N ASP A 60 -26.86 17.86 -14.07
CA ASP A 60 -26.06 18.36 -15.20
C ASP A 60 -24.56 18.50 -14.88
N GLY A 61 -24.02 17.53 -14.13
CA GLY A 61 -22.61 17.52 -13.70
C GLY A 61 -22.26 18.54 -12.62
N ARG A 62 -23.27 19.21 -12.02
CA ARG A 62 -23.07 20.17 -10.93
C ARG A 62 -23.56 19.62 -9.61
N TRP A 63 -22.72 19.72 -8.60
CA TRP A 63 -22.96 19.37 -7.22
C TRP A 63 -23.73 20.46 -6.48
N GLU A 64 -24.83 20.08 -5.84
CA GLU A 64 -25.71 20.93 -5.04
C GLU A 64 -25.82 20.36 -3.63
N TRP A 65 -25.32 21.06 -2.62
CA TRP A 65 -25.43 20.63 -1.21
C TRP A 65 -26.89 20.66 -0.73
N SER A 66 -27.32 19.63 -0.02
CA SER A 66 -28.68 19.54 0.53
C SER A 66 -28.93 20.50 1.69
N ARG A 67 -27.87 21.02 2.30
CA ARG A 67 -27.95 21.94 3.44
C ARG A 67 -26.89 23.02 3.35
N HIS A 68 -27.11 24.11 4.09
CA HIS A 68 -26.10 25.12 4.30
C HIS A 68 -25.02 24.63 5.29
N HIS A 69 -23.76 25.02 5.04
CA HIS A 69 -22.62 24.73 5.91
C HIS A 69 -22.05 26.05 6.46
N GLU A 70 -21.73 26.10 7.74
CA GLU A 70 -21.23 27.32 8.41
C GLU A 70 -19.76 27.64 8.09
N LEU A 71 -19.04 26.71 7.47
CA LEU A 71 -17.64 26.91 7.08
C LEU A 71 -17.55 27.89 5.92
N ASP A 72 -16.66 28.88 6.03
CA ASP A 72 -16.37 29.85 4.98
C ASP A 72 -15.44 29.26 3.91
N ILE A 73 -15.93 28.21 3.24
CA ILE A 73 -15.23 27.50 2.16
C ILE A 73 -16.11 27.64 0.90
N PRO A 74 -15.66 28.38 -0.15
CA PRO A 74 -16.49 28.70 -1.31
C PRO A 74 -17.16 27.50 -1.97
N GLU A 75 -16.48 26.35 -2.02
CA GLU A 75 -16.97 25.13 -2.65
C GLU A 75 -18.13 24.46 -1.89
N LEU A 76 -18.36 24.87 -0.64
CA LEU A 76 -19.52 24.46 0.15
C LEU A 76 -20.75 25.34 -0.10
N HIS A 77 -20.59 26.39 -0.92
CA HIS A 77 -21.61 27.37 -1.23
C HIS A 77 -21.88 27.43 -2.73
N ALA A 78 -23.16 27.59 -3.07
CA ALA A 78 -23.66 27.53 -4.44
C ALA A 78 -23.30 26.21 -5.16
N PRO A 79 -23.87 25.94 -6.35
CA PRO A 79 -23.55 24.68 -7.01
C PRO A 79 -22.21 24.75 -7.75
N GLN A 80 -21.43 23.68 -7.62
CA GLN A 80 -20.05 23.54 -8.11
C GLN A 80 -19.96 22.42 -9.16
N PRO A 81 -18.93 22.35 -10.02
CA PRO A 81 -18.67 21.15 -10.81
C PRO A 81 -18.49 19.93 -9.88
N ALA A 82 -19.19 18.83 -10.15
CA ALA A 82 -19.06 17.62 -9.36
C ALA A 82 -17.63 17.05 -9.45
N SER A 83 -17.07 16.66 -8.32
CA SER A 83 -15.70 16.15 -8.23
C SER A 83 -15.54 15.17 -7.07
N ASP A 84 -14.52 14.32 -7.15
CA ASP A 84 -14.15 13.43 -6.04
C ASP A 84 -13.74 14.21 -4.79
N GLU A 85 -13.26 15.45 -4.96
CA GLU A 85 -12.89 16.34 -3.86
C GLU A 85 -14.11 16.75 -3.03
N LEU A 86 -15.23 17.04 -3.68
CA LEU A 86 -16.52 17.31 -3.02
C LEU A 86 -17.09 16.05 -2.37
N LEU A 87 -16.91 14.88 -3.00
CA LEU A 87 -17.29 13.60 -2.41
C LEU A 87 -16.51 13.32 -1.11
N SER A 88 -15.18 13.49 -1.12
CA SER A 88 -14.34 13.37 0.08
C SER A 88 -14.72 14.38 1.17
N ALA A 89 -15.04 15.62 0.79
CA ALA A 89 -15.50 16.64 1.73
C ALA A 89 -16.86 16.29 2.35
N ALA A 90 -17.80 15.76 1.56
CA ALA A 90 -19.09 15.29 2.05
C ALA A 90 -18.91 14.19 3.10
N ARG A 91 -17.98 13.26 2.88
CA ARG A 91 -17.63 12.25 3.87
C ARG A 91 -17.15 12.88 5.17
N THR A 92 -16.22 13.84 5.14
CA THR A 92 -15.75 14.54 6.36
C THR A 92 -16.90 15.26 7.09
N LEU A 93 -17.71 16.03 6.37
CA LEU A 93 -18.82 16.83 6.95
C LEU A 93 -19.90 15.98 7.60
N HIS A 94 -20.02 14.72 7.20
CA HIS A 94 -21.01 13.77 7.70
C HIS A 94 -20.40 12.69 8.62
N GLY A 95 -19.28 12.99 9.28
CA GLY A 95 -18.70 12.13 10.32
C GLY A 95 -17.89 10.96 9.77
N ASN A 96 -17.31 11.11 8.58
CA ASN A 96 -16.50 10.12 7.86
C ASN A 96 -17.24 8.83 7.49
N VAL A 97 -18.58 8.84 7.53
CA VAL A 97 -19.38 7.71 7.06
C VAL A 97 -19.21 7.47 5.55
N PRO A 98 -19.52 6.26 5.05
CA PRO A 98 -19.56 6.01 3.61
C PRO A 98 -20.56 6.96 2.94
N VAL A 99 -20.15 7.57 1.83
CA VAL A 99 -21.01 8.39 0.98
C VAL A 99 -21.02 7.78 -0.41
N LEU A 100 -22.20 7.42 -0.89
CA LEU A 100 -22.38 6.73 -2.18
C LEU A 100 -23.18 7.59 -3.16
N LEU A 101 -22.91 7.37 -4.45
CA LEU A 101 -23.68 7.94 -5.55
C LEU A 101 -24.84 7.00 -5.90
N ALA A 102 -26.06 7.52 -5.89
CA ALA A 102 -27.28 6.81 -6.22
C ALA A 102 -27.93 7.44 -7.47
N PRO A 103 -27.70 6.87 -8.67
CA PRO A 103 -28.30 7.37 -9.90
C PRO A 103 -29.83 7.36 -9.84
N SER A 104 -30.47 8.43 -10.32
CA SER A 104 -31.93 8.57 -10.42
C SER A 104 -32.31 9.25 -11.74
N ALA A 105 -33.61 9.31 -12.05
CA ALA A 105 -34.08 9.92 -13.30
C ALA A 105 -33.75 11.43 -13.32
N GLY A 106 -32.76 11.82 -14.13
CA GLY A 106 -32.36 13.22 -14.36
C GLY A 106 -31.35 13.80 -13.37
N ALA A 107 -30.95 13.06 -12.32
CA ALA A 107 -29.95 13.49 -11.35
C ALA A 107 -29.32 12.30 -10.62
N THR A 108 -28.16 12.51 -9.99
CA THR A 108 -27.55 11.53 -9.07
C THR A 108 -27.66 12.05 -7.65
N ARG A 109 -28.30 11.28 -6.76
CA ARG A 109 -28.33 11.60 -5.33
C ARG A 109 -26.99 11.21 -4.70
N VAL A 110 -26.50 12.02 -3.78
CA VAL A 110 -25.31 11.72 -2.97
C VAL A 110 -25.81 11.39 -1.57
N LEU A 111 -25.58 10.16 -1.13
CA LEU A 111 -26.19 9.61 0.07
C LEU A 111 -25.13 9.21 1.11
N ALA A 112 -25.17 9.83 2.29
CA ALA A 112 -24.39 9.41 3.45
C ALA A 112 -25.09 8.26 4.17
N LEU A 113 -24.37 7.16 4.39
CA LEU A 113 -24.92 5.96 4.98
C LEU A 113 -24.68 5.90 6.49
N GLY A 114 -25.69 5.48 7.25
CA GLY A 114 -25.62 5.26 8.70
C GLY A 114 -24.78 4.04 9.10
N PHE A 115 -23.60 3.86 8.51
CA PHE A 115 -22.67 2.79 8.84
C PHE A 115 -21.83 3.18 10.05
N ARG A 116 -21.73 2.27 11.03
CA ARG A 116 -20.88 2.40 12.21
C ARG A 116 -20.16 1.08 12.42
N SER A 117 -18.84 1.15 12.48
CA SER A 117 -17.96 0.02 12.78
C SER A 117 -17.15 0.31 14.03
N GLU A 118 -16.65 -0.74 14.67
CA GLU A 118 -15.59 -0.56 15.65
C GLU A 118 -14.31 -0.04 14.95
N PRO A 119 -13.64 0.98 15.50
CA PRO A 119 -12.42 1.50 14.89
C PRO A 119 -11.32 0.44 14.84
N GLY A 120 -10.58 0.39 13.73
CA GLY A 120 -9.49 -0.57 13.55
C GLY A 120 -8.28 -0.30 14.46
N PRO A 121 -7.30 -1.23 14.50
CA PRO A 121 -6.02 -1.02 15.15
C PRO A 121 -5.30 0.22 14.58
N ILE A 122 -4.90 1.14 15.46
CA ILE A 122 -4.38 2.46 15.09
C ILE A 122 -3.23 2.35 14.06
N ARG A 123 -2.28 1.46 14.31
CA ARG A 123 -1.12 1.26 13.42
C ARG A 123 -1.52 0.83 12.01
N SER A 124 -2.38 -0.18 11.88
CA SER A 124 -2.82 -0.67 10.56
C SER A 124 -3.60 0.40 9.81
N VAL A 125 -4.46 1.14 10.51
CA VAL A 125 -5.26 2.25 9.94
C VAL A 125 -4.36 3.39 9.48
N LEU A 126 -3.40 3.82 10.31
CA LEU A 126 -2.45 4.86 9.95
C LEU A 126 -1.59 4.42 8.76
N THR A 127 -1.16 3.16 8.74
CA THR A 127 -0.34 2.64 7.63
C THR A 127 -1.11 2.64 6.33
N LEU A 128 -2.36 2.15 6.35
CA LEU A 128 -3.24 2.16 5.18
C LEU A 128 -3.56 3.59 4.71
N GLY A 129 -3.96 4.46 5.64
CA GLY A 129 -4.38 5.83 5.34
C GLY A 129 -3.25 6.71 4.84
N LEU A 130 -2.07 6.67 5.49
CA LEU A 130 -0.90 7.44 5.05
C LEU A 130 -0.33 6.92 3.72
N ALA A 131 -0.45 5.61 3.46
CA ALA A 131 -0.04 5.04 2.18
C ALA A 131 -0.98 5.41 1.02
N GLY A 132 -2.26 5.67 1.31
CA GLY A 132 -3.24 6.14 0.33
C GLY A 132 -3.40 7.65 0.25
N LEU A 133 -2.67 8.41 1.07
CA LEU A 133 -2.88 9.86 1.19
C LEU A 133 -2.47 10.58 -0.11
N ASP A 134 -3.40 11.38 -0.67
CA ASP A 134 -3.12 12.26 -1.79
C ASP A 134 -1.97 13.21 -1.42
N SER A 135 -0.95 13.29 -2.27
CA SER A 135 0.28 14.05 -2.02
C SER A 135 0.05 15.56 -1.88
N ARG A 136 -1.14 16.06 -2.25
CA ARG A 136 -1.54 17.45 -2.06
C ARG A 136 -2.08 17.74 -0.65
N LEU A 137 -2.35 16.70 0.15
CA LEU A 137 -2.90 16.83 1.50
C LEU A 137 -1.78 16.87 2.55
N ASP A 138 -2.01 17.65 3.61
CA ASP A 138 -1.05 17.76 4.71
C ASP A 138 -1.16 16.56 5.65
N ALA A 139 -0.16 15.68 5.59
CA ALA A 139 -0.10 14.48 6.43
C ALA A 139 -0.12 14.78 7.93
N ARG A 140 0.49 15.89 8.38
CA ARG A 140 0.53 16.27 9.80
C ARG A 140 -0.82 16.76 10.27
N ARG A 141 -1.51 17.56 9.47
CA ARG A 141 -2.90 17.95 9.73
C ARG A 141 -3.82 16.73 9.77
N ALA A 142 -3.66 15.80 8.83
CA ALA A 142 -4.44 14.56 8.80
C ALA A 142 -4.23 13.72 10.08
N LEU A 143 -2.98 13.59 10.55
CA LEU A 143 -2.66 12.90 11.80
C LEU A 143 -3.24 13.61 13.03
N LEU A 144 -3.22 14.95 13.05
CA LEU A 144 -3.82 15.74 14.14
C LEU A 144 -5.34 15.54 14.20
N SER A 145 -6.03 15.61 13.05
CA SER A 145 -7.47 15.35 12.97
C SER A 145 -7.83 13.92 13.35
N TYR A 146 -7.03 12.96 12.91
CA TYR A 146 -7.19 11.55 13.30
C TYR A 146 -7.02 11.37 14.82
N ALA A 147 -6.01 12.00 15.42
CA ALA A 147 -5.80 11.96 16.86
C ALA A 147 -7.00 12.53 17.62
N ALA A 148 -7.56 13.67 17.17
CA ALA A 148 -8.76 14.25 17.75
C ALA A 148 -9.97 13.30 17.63
N THR A 149 -10.16 12.69 16.45
CA THR A 149 -11.24 11.72 16.20
C THR A 149 -11.13 10.48 17.09
N ARG A 150 -9.90 10.02 17.36
CA ARG A 150 -9.63 8.83 18.18
C ARG A 150 -9.41 9.14 19.66
N GLY A 151 -9.48 10.41 20.08
CA GLY A 151 -9.25 10.84 21.46
C GLY A 151 -7.81 10.63 21.97
N LEU A 152 -6.82 10.68 21.07
CA LEU A 152 -5.40 10.43 21.38
C LEU A 152 -4.69 11.74 21.73
N GLY A 153 -3.71 11.69 22.64
CA GLY A 153 -2.75 12.79 22.82
C GLY A 153 -1.66 12.74 21.75
N VAL A 154 -1.08 13.90 21.39
CA VAL A 154 -0.02 13.98 20.38
C VAL A 154 1.17 14.79 20.87
N ARG A 155 2.36 14.38 20.42
CA ARG A 155 3.58 15.19 20.43
C ARG A 155 4.17 15.15 19.04
N SER A 156 4.56 16.31 18.51
CA SER A 156 5.07 16.42 17.14
C SER A 156 6.44 17.08 17.16
N SER A 157 7.34 16.58 16.30
CA SER A 157 8.63 17.16 16.00
C SER A 157 8.80 17.29 14.48
N ALA A 158 9.94 17.80 14.01
CA ALA A 158 10.23 17.88 12.58
C ALA A 158 10.31 16.50 11.90
N THR A 159 10.68 15.44 12.63
CA THR A 159 10.91 14.09 12.06
C THR A 159 9.95 13.03 12.61
N SER A 160 9.11 13.37 13.59
CA SER A 160 8.18 12.43 14.22
C SER A 160 6.82 13.04 14.53
N PHE A 161 5.81 12.17 14.57
CA PHE A 161 4.51 12.42 15.15
C PHE A 161 4.16 11.26 16.09
N ASP A 162 4.17 11.53 17.39
CA ASP A 162 4.03 10.54 18.46
C ASP A 162 2.63 10.62 19.07
N PHE A 163 1.92 9.49 19.07
CA PHE A 163 0.61 9.33 19.72
C PHE A 163 0.76 8.84 21.16
N SER A 164 -0.25 9.11 22.00
CA SER A 164 -0.26 8.71 23.41
C SER A 164 -0.38 7.21 23.65
N ASP A 165 -0.81 6.44 22.65
CA ASP A 165 -0.87 4.96 22.68
C ASP A 165 0.50 4.31 22.44
N GLY A 166 1.53 5.11 22.16
CA GLY A 166 2.88 4.66 21.83
C GLY A 166 3.15 4.50 20.33
N THR A 167 2.14 4.66 19.47
CA THR A 167 2.32 4.66 18.01
C THR A 167 3.08 5.92 17.58
N LYS A 168 4.02 5.79 16.66
CA LYS A 168 4.80 6.90 16.10
C LYS A 168 4.81 6.85 14.59
N VAL A 169 4.69 8.00 13.95
CA VAL A 169 4.89 8.15 12.51
C VAL A 169 6.21 8.91 12.30
N LEU A 170 7.11 8.34 11.53
CA LEU A 170 8.37 8.96 11.15
C LEU A 170 8.25 9.63 9.79
N PHE A 171 8.96 10.75 9.63
CA PHE A 171 8.94 11.60 8.46
C PHE A 171 10.32 11.75 7.83
N ASP A 172 10.35 11.75 6.50
CA ASP A 172 11.45 12.22 5.67
C ASP A 172 11.00 13.51 4.98
N GLY A 173 11.40 14.66 5.54
CA GLY A 173 10.77 15.94 5.22
C GLY A 173 9.29 15.93 5.59
N ASP A 174 8.41 16.15 4.61
CA ASP A 174 6.95 16.10 4.78
C ASP A 174 6.35 14.72 4.45
N LEU A 175 7.16 13.80 3.92
CA LEU A 175 6.70 12.47 3.54
C LEU A 175 6.68 11.54 4.76
N PRO A 176 5.53 10.99 5.18
CA PRO A 176 5.50 9.91 6.16
C PRO A 176 6.13 8.65 5.56
N VAL A 177 7.11 8.06 6.26
CA VAL A 177 7.88 6.91 5.78
C VAL A 177 7.65 5.62 6.57
N VAL A 178 7.41 5.71 7.88
CA VAL A 178 7.26 4.53 8.77
C VAL A 178 6.19 4.80 9.82
N VAL A 179 5.41 3.77 10.16
CA VAL A 179 4.57 3.72 11.37
C VAL A 179 5.17 2.69 12.32
N SER A 180 5.69 3.13 13.47
CA SER A 180 6.45 2.29 14.42
C SER A 180 5.63 1.13 14.98
N GLY A 181 6.31 0.08 15.45
CA GLY A 181 5.68 -1.00 16.23
C GLY A 181 5.77 -2.39 15.61
N GLY A 182 6.60 -2.59 14.59
CA GLY A 182 6.94 -3.91 14.05
C GLY A 182 8.17 -3.80 13.15
N MET A 183 8.30 -4.74 12.21
CA MET A 183 9.54 -4.85 11.43
C MET A 183 9.71 -3.65 10.50
N ASP A 184 10.88 -3.03 10.52
CA ASP A 184 11.19 -1.95 9.57
C ASP A 184 11.70 -2.51 8.23
N LEU A 185 11.77 -1.64 7.21
CA LEU A 185 12.22 -2.06 5.89
C LEU A 185 13.72 -2.42 5.85
N ALA A 186 14.55 -1.82 6.70
CA ALA A 186 15.97 -2.12 6.76
C ALA A 186 16.20 -3.52 7.32
N GLU A 187 15.41 -3.94 8.31
CA GLU A 187 15.36 -5.28 8.87
C GLU A 187 14.96 -6.31 7.80
N VAL A 188 13.91 -6.04 7.01
CA VAL A 188 13.50 -6.92 5.90
C VAL A 188 14.60 -7.05 4.85
N ARG A 189 15.27 -5.95 4.50
CA ARG A 189 16.37 -5.93 3.53
C ARG A 189 17.60 -6.67 4.06
N ALA A 190 17.93 -6.50 5.34
CA ALA A 190 19.00 -7.23 6.00
C ALA A 190 18.71 -8.74 5.95
N ASP A 191 17.48 -9.15 6.28
CA ASP A 191 17.06 -10.55 6.26
C ASP A 191 17.15 -11.18 4.86
N ALA A 192 17.01 -10.37 3.80
CA ALA A 192 17.07 -10.80 2.41
C ALA A 192 18.50 -10.87 1.85
N HIS A 193 19.39 -9.98 2.30
CA HIS A 193 20.57 -9.54 1.57
C HIS A 193 21.43 -10.67 0.98
N PHE A 194 22.05 -11.50 1.84
CA PHE A 194 22.98 -12.52 1.37
C PHE A 194 22.28 -13.66 0.63
N PHE A 195 21.10 -14.08 1.09
CA PHE A 195 20.39 -15.20 0.47
C PHE A 195 19.86 -14.83 -0.92
N ALA A 196 19.36 -13.60 -1.08
CA ALA A 196 18.98 -13.03 -2.37
C ALA A 196 20.18 -12.91 -3.31
N ALA A 197 21.35 -12.49 -2.80
CA ALA A 197 22.57 -12.37 -3.59
C ALA A 197 23.06 -13.74 -4.10
N GLU A 198 23.10 -14.77 -3.26
CA GLU A 198 23.51 -16.13 -3.66
C GLU A 198 22.56 -16.71 -4.72
N HIS A 199 21.25 -16.58 -4.52
CA HIS A 199 20.26 -17.01 -5.52
C HIS A 199 20.43 -16.28 -6.85
N GLN A 200 20.69 -14.97 -6.83
CA GLN A 200 20.90 -14.21 -8.05
C GLN A 200 22.21 -14.59 -8.76
N LEU A 201 23.27 -14.89 -8.01
CA LEU A 201 24.53 -15.39 -8.55
C LEU A 201 24.33 -16.76 -9.23
N LEU A 202 23.59 -17.68 -8.60
CA LEU A 202 23.26 -18.97 -9.19
C LEU A 202 22.46 -18.78 -10.49
N PHE A 203 21.43 -17.93 -10.48
CA PHE A 203 20.59 -17.66 -11.65
C PHE A 203 21.41 -17.13 -12.82
N ASN A 204 22.21 -16.07 -12.58
CA ASN A 204 23.04 -15.44 -13.60
C ASN A 204 24.11 -16.40 -14.14
N GLY A 205 24.65 -17.29 -13.30
CA GLY A 205 25.64 -18.30 -13.71
C GLY A 205 25.03 -19.49 -14.47
N THR A 206 23.80 -19.88 -14.14
CA THR A 206 23.10 -21.02 -14.77
C THR A 206 22.46 -20.63 -16.10
N LEU A 207 21.87 -19.43 -16.15
CA LEU A 207 21.16 -18.91 -17.31
C LEU A 207 21.64 -17.47 -17.59
N PRO A 208 22.80 -17.29 -18.23
CA PRO A 208 23.24 -15.96 -18.64
C PRO A 208 22.28 -15.40 -19.71
N ASP A 209 21.85 -14.14 -19.53
CA ASP A 209 20.92 -13.41 -20.40
C ASP A 209 19.68 -14.22 -20.83
N PRO A 210 18.85 -14.68 -19.87
CA PRO A 210 17.76 -15.59 -20.16
C PRO A 210 16.66 -14.90 -20.97
N ARG A 211 16.17 -15.58 -22.01
CA ARG A 211 14.90 -15.24 -22.66
C ARG A 211 13.76 -15.75 -21.78
N ILE A 212 12.91 -14.86 -21.31
CA ILE A 212 11.82 -15.19 -20.39
C ILE A 212 10.49 -14.92 -21.07
N ASN A 213 9.73 -15.98 -21.34
CA ASN A 213 8.36 -15.88 -21.85
C ASN A 213 7.37 -16.05 -20.70
N LEU A 214 6.63 -14.99 -20.36
CA LEU A 214 5.68 -14.99 -19.24
C LEU A 214 4.28 -15.41 -19.70
N ASP A 215 3.67 -16.31 -18.93
CA ASP A 215 2.22 -16.54 -18.92
C ASP A 215 1.67 -15.96 -17.62
N ILE A 216 1.25 -14.70 -17.68
CA ILE A 216 0.75 -13.93 -16.53
C ILE A 216 -0.51 -14.59 -15.95
N ALA A 217 -1.39 -15.10 -16.81
CA ALA A 217 -2.65 -15.69 -16.38
C ALA A 217 -2.44 -16.98 -15.57
N ARG A 218 -1.39 -17.75 -15.89
CA ARG A 218 -1.04 -18.99 -15.18
C ARG A 218 0.01 -18.80 -14.08
N GLY A 219 0.61 -17.62 -13.95
CA GLY A 219 1.73 -17.41 -13.02
C GLY A 219 2.95 -18.28 -13.36
N ARG A 220 3.25 -18.41 -14.65
CA ARG A 220 4.34 -19.25 -15.16
C ARG A 220 5.30 -18.46 -16.05
N ALA A 221 6.54 -18.92 -16.12
CA ALA A 221 7.54 -18.47 -17.07
C ALA A 221 8.20 -19.67 -17.76
N LEU A 222 8.54 -19.50 -19.03
CA LEU A 222 9.43 -20.41 -19.74
C LEU A 222 10.74 -19.68 -20.02
N LEU A 223 11.84 -20.18 -19.43
CA LEU A 223 13.17 -19.61 -19.55
C LEU A 223 13.96 -20.38 -20.61
N ASN A 224 14.50 -19.66 -21.60
CA ASN A 224 15.24 -20.21 -22.73
C ASN A 224 14.53 -21.37 -23.44
N GLU A 225 13.19 -21.37 -23.44
CA GLU A 225 12.34 -22.43 -24.01
C GLU A 225 12.51 -23.82 -23.37
N GLN A 226 13.17 -23.92 -22.20
CA GLN A 226 13.59 -25.18 -21.61
C GLN A 226 13.17 -25.33 -20.15
N VAL A 227 13.29 -24.28 -19.34
CA VAL A 227 13.03 -24.33 -17.90
C VAL A 227 11.69 -23.69 -17.62
N GLU A 228 10.71 -24.49 -17.22
CA GLU A 228 9.45 -23.99 -16.68
C GLU A 228 9.66 -23.54 -15.23
N ALA A 229 9.21 -22.32 -14.93
CA ALA A 229 9.27 -21.73 -13.59
C ALA A 229 7.91 -21.19 -13.17
N THR A 230 7.65 -21.22 -11.87
CA THR A 230 6.65 -20.34 -11.26
C THR A 230 7.12 -18.90 -11.40
N ALA A 231 6.22 -18.01 -11.81
CA ALA A 231 6.51 -16.61 -12.02
C ALA A 231 5.48 -15.74 -11.32
N LEU A 232 5.96 -14.79 -10.52
CA LEU A 232 5.14 -13.83 -9.80
C LEU A 232 5.60 -12.42 -10.14
N ILE A 233 4.76 -11.66 -10.83
CA ILE A 233 4.98 -10.23 -11.02
C ILE A 233 4.72 -9.55 -9.68
N VAL A 234 5.72 -8.86 -9.13
CA VAL A 234 5.62 -8.14 -7.86
C VAL A 234 5.44 -6.65 -8.06
N ALA A 235 5.93 -6.11 -9.18
CA ALA A 235 5.77 -4.72 -9.56
C ALA A 235 5.87 -4.55 -11.08
N THR A 236 5.38 -3.42 -11.57
CA THR A 236 5.58 -2.93 -12.92
C THR A 236 6.29 -1.59 -12.87
N VAL A 237 7.14 -1.35 -13.86
CA VAL A 237 7.87 -0.11 -14.05
C VAL A 237 7.50 0.44 -15.41
N THR A 238 6.85 1.61 -15.41
CA THR A 238 6.53 2.35 -16.63
C THR A 238 7.12 3.75 -16.48
N ALA A 239 7.97 4.13 -17.43
CA ALA A 239 8.82 5.34 -17.32
C ALA A 239 9.61 5.37 -16.00
N ASP A 240 9.35 6.35 -15.14
CA ASP A 240 10.00 6.58 -13.85
C ASP A 240 9.13 6.15 -12.65
N THR A 241 8.05 5.42 -12.89
CA THR A 241 7.08 5.03 -11.86
C THR A 241 7.15 3.53 -11.57
N TRP A 242 7.39 3.19 -10.31
CA TRP A 242 7.21 1.85 -9.76
C TRP A 242 5.77 1.70 -9.28
N THR A 243 5.03 0.74 -9.83
CA THR A 243 3.68 0.38 -9.37
C THR A 243 3.72 -1.04 -8.82
N TRP A 244 3.27 -1.25 -7.60
CA TRP A 244 3.17 -2.62 -7.08
C TRP A 244 2.16 -3.42 -7.89
N ALA A 245 2.39 -4.72 -8.08
CA ALA A 245 1.50 -5.54 -8.90
C ALA A 245 0.08 -5.63 -8.32
N TRP A 246 -0.09 -5.54 -6.99
CA TRP A 246 -1.40 -5.45 -6.35
C TRP A 246 -2.16 -4.14 -6.67
N ALA A 247 -1.44 -3.10 -7.10
CA ALA A 247 -1.97 -1.78 -7.44
C ALA A 247 -2.06 -1.52 -8.95
N ASP A 248 -1.55 -2.42 -9.80
CA ASP A 248 -1.60 -2.25 -11.24
C ASP A 248 -2.94 -2.78 -11.79
N PRO A 249 -3.81 -1.91 -12.32
CA PRO A 249 -5.13 -2.32 -12.82
C PRO A 249 -5.06 -3.25 -14.05
N ASN A 250 -3.89 -3.34 -14.71
CA ASN A 250 -3.69 -4.19 -15.88
C ASN A 250 -3.24 -5.60 -15.51
N LEU A 251 -2.98 -5.88 -14.24
CA LEU A 251 -2.61 -7.20 -13.76
C LEU A 251 -3.79 -7.88 -13.04
N PRO A 252 -3.92 -9.21 -13.16
CA PRO A 252 -4.90 -9.94 -12.37
C PRO A 252 -4.54 -9.87 -10.87
N PRO A 253 -5.53 -9.95 -9.97
CA PRO A 253 -5.26 -10.13 -8.55
C PRO A 253 -4.37 -11.34 -8.30
N GLY A 254 -3.46 -11.24 -7.34
CA GLY A 254 -2.49 -12.31 -7.09
C GLY A 254 -1.75 -12.18 -5.76
N PRO A 255 -0.75 -13.05 -5.55
CA PRO A 255 0.01 -13.11 -4.28
C PRO A 255 0.72 -11.82 -3.89
N ALA A 256 0.91 -10.87 -4.81
CA ALA A 256 1.44 -9.55 -4.52
C ALA A 256 0.60 -8.76 -3.49
N GLU A 257 -0.69 -9.08 -3.29
CA GLU A 257 -1.50 -8.49 -2.22
C GLU A 257 -0.90 -8.77 -0.81
N ASN A 258 -0.17 -9.87 -0.66
CA ASN A 258 0.52 -10.17 0.59
C ASN A 258 1.62 -9.15 0.89
N LEU A 259 2.20 -8.47 -0.11
CA LEU A 259 3.14 -7.37 0.12
C LEU A 259 2.46 -6.18 0.76
N ARG A 260 1.28 -5.82 0.26
CA ARG A 260 0.48 -4.73 0.82
C ARG A 260 0.08 -5.04 2.25
N ARG A 261 -0.43 -6.25 2.49
CA ARG A 261 -0.79 -6.73 3.84
C ARG A 261 0.41 -6.72 4.77
N PHE A 262 1.55 -7.25 4.33
CA PHE A 262 2.79 -7.22 5.10
C PHE A 262 3.21 -5.79 5.44
N GLY A 263 3.10 -4.86 4.48
CA GLY A 263 3.34 -3.43 4.70
C GLY A 263 2.43 -2.84 5.77
N ILE A 264 1.12 -3.11 5.71
CA ILE A 264 0.12 -2.66 6.69
C ILE A 264 0.39 -3.25 8.09
N ASP A 265 0.67 -4.55 8.16
CA ASP A 265 0.93 -5.27 9.40
C ASP A 265 2.27 -4.87 10.03
N ASN A 266 3.23 -4.41 9.21
CA ASN A 266 4.56 -3.98 9.64
C ASN A 266 4.77 -2.45 9.68
N GLY A 267 3.80 -1.64 9.29
CA GLY A 267 3.95 -0.18 9.30
C GLY A 267 4.93 0.35 8.24
N ILE A 268 5.16 -0.43 7.17
CA ILE A 268 6.08 -0.09 6.08
C ILE A 268 5.27 0.58 4.97
N LEU A 269 5.24 1.91 4.98
CA LEU A 269 4.42 2.70 4.06
C LEU A 269 4.80 2.47 2.60
N ASP A 270 6.09 2.30 2.29
CA ASP A 270 6.56 2.06 0.92
C ASP A 270 6.02 0.75 0.31
N MET A 271 5.67 -0.25 1.11
CA MET A 271 5.02 -1.49 0.63
C MET A 271 3.50 -1.37 0.47
N ALA A 272 2.89 -0.46 1.25
CA ALA A 272 1.46 -0.20 1.20
C ALA A 272 1.07 0.92 0.22
N ARG A 273 2.02 1.78 -0.19
CA ARG A 273 1.79 2.86 -1.18
C ARG A 273 1.64 2.25 -2.57
N PRO A 274 0.54 2.50 -3.31
CA PRO A 274 0.31 1.90 -4.63
C PRO A 274 1.44 2.14 -5.64
N ARG A 275 2.00 3.36 -5.61
CA ARG A 275 3.01 3.83 -6.55
C ARG A 275 4.11 4.59 -5.83
N LEU A 276 5.31 4.51 -6.39
CA LEU A 276 6.53 5.19 -5.93
C LEU A 276 7.31 5.66 -7.15
N SER A 277 8.21 6.63 -6.97
CA SER A 277 9.23 6.86 -7.99
C SER A 277 10.17 5.65 -8.06
N LEU A 278 10.63 5.35 -9.28
CA LEU A 278 11.58 4.28 -9.53
C LEU A 278 12.89 4.49 -8.76
N ASP A 279 13.34 5.74 -8.63
CA ASP A 279 14.54 6.07 -7.85
C ASP A 279 14.37 5.76 -6.37
N ARG A 280 13.20 6.03 -5.79
CA ARG A 280 12.90 5.64 -4.41
C ARG A 280 12.85 4.11 -4.28
N ALA A 281 12.22 3.41 -5.21
CA ALA A 281 12.16 1.95 -5.19
C ALA A 281 13.55 1.30 -5.26
N ARG A 282 14.46 1.88 -6.07
CA ARG A 282 15.86 1.45 -6.19
C ARG A 282 16.66 1.77 -4.93
N LEU A 283 16.56 2.99 -4.41
CA LEU A 283 17.22 3.42 -3.18
C LEU A 283 16.87 2.50 -2.01
N LEU A 284 15.59 2.14 -1.91
CA LEU A 284 15.07 1.24 -0.87
C LEU A 284 15.30 -0.25 -1.17
N GLY A 285 15.90 -0.61 -2.31
CA GLY A 285 16.14 -2.01 -2.67
C GLY A 285 14.87 -2.88 -2.68
N LEU A 286 13.74 -2.33 -3.15
CA LEU A 286 12.44 -3.00 -3.02
C LEU A 286 12.36 -4.33 -3.77
N THR A 287 13.17 -4.52 -4.81
CA THR A 287 13.27 -5.80 -5.54
C THR A 287 13.79 -6.94 -4.66
N ASP A 288 14.67 -6.64 -3.70
CA ASP A 288 15.17 -7.64 -2.75
C ASP A 288 14.28 -7.74 -1.51
N ALA A 289 13.71 -6.62 -1.06
CA ALA A 289 12.87 -6.58 0.14
C ALA A 289 11.59 -7.45 0.02
N VAL A 290 11.08 -7.68 -1.19
CA VAL A 290 9.90 -8.54 -1.40
C VAL A 290 10.20 -10.03 -1.24
N LYS A 291 11.45 -10.46 -1.41
CA LYS A 291 11.84 -11.86 -1.46
C LYS A 291 11.54 -12.63 -0.17
N PRO A 292 11.94 -12.14 1.03
CA PRO A 292 11.61 -12.82 2.29
C PRO A 292 10.10 -12.83 2.58
N VAL A 293 9.35 -11.85 2.09
CA VAL A 293 7.89 -11.77 2.28
C VAL A 293 7.16 -12.81 1.44
N LEU A 294 7.61 -13.03 0.20
CA LEU A 294 6.96 -13.92 -0.77
C LEU A 294 7.59 -15.30 -0.86
N GLY A 295 8.75 -15.53 -0.24
CA GLY A 295 9.45 -16.80 -0.24
C GLY A 295 10.05 -17.20 -1.59
N MET A 296 10.23 -16.24 -2.51
CA MET A 296 10.85 -16.45 -3.82
C MET A 296 12.08 -15.55 -3.94
N TRP A 297 13.22 -16.14 -4.29
CA TRP A 297 14.53 -15.50 -4.06
C TRP A 297 15.25 -15.06 -5.34
N THR A 298 14.84 -15.59 -6.48
CA THR A 298 15.37 -15.22 -7.79
C THR A 298 14.46 -14.19 -8.43
N HIS A 299 15.04 -13.19 -9.09
CA HIS A 299 14.26 -12.20 -9.82
C HIS A 299 14.79 -11.96 -11.24
N ALA A 300 13.92 -11.45 -12.09
CA ALA A 300 14.25 -10.94 -13.41
C ALA A 300 13.39 -9.71 -13.76
N PHE A 301 13.90 -8.91 -14.68
CA PHE A 301 13.18 -7.81 -15.30
C PHE A 301 12.73 -8.24 -16.68
N VAL A 302 11.41 -8.25 -16.93
CA VAL A 302 10.84 -8.78 -18.16
C VAL A 302 9.99 -7.70 -18.84
N PRO A 303 10.24 -7.35 -20.11
CA PRO A 303 9.36 -6.46 -20.85
C PRO A 303 7.95 -7.09 -20.96
N LEU A 304 6.94 -6.42 -20.41
CA LEU A 304 5.54 -6.83 -20.56
C LEU A 304 4.96 -6.26 -21.85
N ASN A 305 5.42 -5.07 -22.23
CA ASN A 305 5.14 -4.41 -23.49
C ASN A 305 6.30 -3.43 -23.82
N LYS A 306 6.10 -2.51 -24.77
CA LYS A 306 7.15 -1.55 -25.20
C LYS A 306 7.54 -0.52 -24.13
N GLU A 307 6.66 -0.24 -23.18
CA GLU A 307 6.78 0.85 -22.20
C GLU A 307 6.89 0.34 -20.77
N THR A 308 6.38 -0.86 -20.50
CA THR A 308 6.28 -1.44 -19.16
C THR A 308 7.21 -2.64 -19.00
N THR A 309 8.05 -2.59 -17.97
CA THR A 309 8.85 -3.72 -17.50
C THR A 309 8.24 -4.31 -16.23
N GLY A 310 8.05 -5.62 -16.19
CA GLY A 310 7.66 -6.34 -14.99
C GLY A 310 8.88 -6.71 -14.16
N VAL A 311 8.77 -6.53 -12.84
CA VAL A 311 9.70 -7.10 -11.86
C VAL A 311 9.10 -8.42 -11.41
N VAL A 312 9.80 -9.52 -11.73
CA VAL A 312 9.25 -10.87 -11.62
C VAL A 312 10.11 -11.70 -10.70
N LEU A 313 9.49 -12.33 -9.69
CA LEU A 313 10.13 -13.38 -8.90
C LEU A 313 9.93 -14.73 -9.59
N LEU A 314 10.97 -15.55 -9.58
CA LEU A 314 11.02 -16.84 -10.27
C LEU A 314 11.37 -17.96 -9.28
N ASP A 315 10.68 -19.10 -9.38
CA ASP A 315 11.05 -20.35 -8.71
C ASP A 315 10.98 -21.53 -9.68
N ALA A 316 12.06 -22.29 -9.74
CA ALA A 316 12.14 -23.55 -10.47
C ALA A 316 13.18 -24.44 -9.77
N PRO A 317 13.09 -25.78 -9.86
CA PRO A 317 14.09 -26.68 -9.29
C PRO A 317 15.53 -26.37 -9.72
N ALA A 318 15.72 -25.95 -10.98
CA ALA A 318 17.03 -25.56 -11.52
C ALA A 318 17.60 -24.26 -10.93
N LEU A 319 16.78 -23.47 -10.23
CA LEU A 319 17.15 -22.17 -9.64
C LEU A 319 17.34 -22.24 -8.12
N ARG A 320 17.21 -23.44 -7.54
CA ARG A 320 17.38 -23.65 -6.09
C ARG A 320 18.84 -23.85 -5.76
N LEU A 321 19.28 -23.20 -4.68
CA LEU A 321 20.64 -23.39 -4.17
C LEU A 321 20.87 -24.87 -3.80
N PRO A 322 22.09 -25.40 -4.00
CA PRO A 322 22.47 -26.71 -3.51
C PRO A 322 22.23 -26.83 -1.99
N GLY A 323 21.87 -28.03 -1.51
CA GLY A 323 21.64 -28.28 -0.08
C GLY A 323 22.86 -27.98 0.80
N PRO A 324 22.69 -27.87 2.13
CA PRO A 324 23.77 -27.54 3.06
C PRO A 324 24.95 -28.53 2.99
N ASP A 325 24.66 -29.81 2.74
CA ASP A 325 25.67 -30.88 2.65
C ASP A 325 26.39 -30.97 1.30
N ALA A 326 26.03 -30.12 0.33
CA ALA A 326 26.67 -30.16 -0.99
C ALA A 326 28.15 -29.71 -0.90
N PRO A 327 29.10 -30.38 -1.57
CA PRO A 327 30.53 -30.04 -1.49
C PRO A 327 30.87 -28.60 -1.91
N THR A 328 30.04 -27.99 -2.74
CA THR A 328 30.20 -26.62 -3.23
C THR A 328 29.67 -25.56 -2.25
N THR A 329 28.84 -25.95 -1.28
CA THR A 329 28.18 -25.01 -0.36
C THR A 329 29.16 -24.18 0.47
N PRO A 330 30.21 -24.75 1.11
CA PRO A 330 31.13 -23.94 1.91
C PRO A 330 31.81 -22.81 1.13
N ALA A 331 32.22 -23.09 -0.13
CA ALA A 331 32.83 -22.08 -0.99
C ALA A 331 31.82 -21.01 -1.44
N ALA A 332 30.58 -21.40 -1.76
CA ALA A 332 29.51 -20.47 -2.11
C ALA A 332 29.13 -19.55 -0.94
N VAL A 333 29.03 -20.10 0.27
CA VAL A 333 28.78 -19.34 1.51
C VAL A 333 29.91 -18.34 1.76
N ALA A 334 31.17 -18.79 1.71
CA ALA A 334 32.32 -17.93 1.93
C ALA A 334 32.37 -16.76 0.93
N ALA A 335 32.07 -17.02 -0.35
CA ALA A 335 32.00 -15.99 -1.38
C ALA A 335 30.81 -15.03 -1.18
N THR A 336 29.63 -15.56 -0.85
CA THR A 336 28.41 -14.75 -0.63
C THR A 336 28.60 -13.78 0.54
N LEU A 337 29.25 -14.21 1.62
CA LEU A 337 29.51 -13.36 2.79
C LEU A 337 30.54 -12.24 2.51
N GLN A 338 31.19 -12.22 1.35
CA GLN A 338 32.00 -11.09 0.88
C GLN A 338 31.17 -10.03 0.13
N ALA A 339 29.90 -10.30 -0.17
CA ALA A 339 29.03 -9.32 -0.82
C ALA A 339 28.92 -8.05 0.05
N PRO A 340 29.01 -6.85 -0.55
CA PRO A 340 28.95 -5.60 0.20
C PRO A 340 27.55 -5.39 0.77
N LEU A 341 27.48 -5.12 2.07
CA LEU A 341 26.25 -4.75 2.77
C LEU A 341 26.16 -3.23 2.87
N ALA A 342 24.98 -2.67 2.60
CA ALA A 342 24.74 -1.24 2.78
C ALA A 342 24.86 -0.83 4.26
N THR A 343 25.38 0.36 4.53
CA THR A 343 25.75 0.82 5.88
C THR A 343 24.55 1.00 6.82
N ASP A 344 23.36 1.14 6.26
CA ASP A 344 22.09 1.25 6.99
C ASP A 344 21.53 -0.12 7.43
N LEU A 345 22.12 -1.24 6.99
CA LEU A 345 21.65 -2.58 7.29
C LEU A 345 22.43 -3.23 8.44
N ASP A 346 21.72 -3.92 9.33
CA ASP A 346 22.32 -4.67 10.43
C ASP A 346 23.05 -5.93 9.89
N GLN A 347 24.37 -5.92 10.01
CA GLN A 347 25.23 -7.01 9.56
C GLN A 347 25.02 -8.31 10.34
N GLN A 348 24.80 -8.24 11.65
CA GLN A 348 24.59 -9.43 12.47
C GLN A 348 23.27 -10.09 12.10
N ARG A 349 22.22 -9.29 11.92
CA ARG A 349 20.92 -9.77 11.47
C ARG A 349 20.99 -10.40 10.08
N ALA A 350 21.63 -9.72 9.12
CA ALA A 350 21.77 -10.24 7.75
C ALA A 350 22.48 -11.60 7.72
N ARG A 351 23.55 -11.74 8.51
CA ARG A 351 24.28 -13.01 8.69
C ARG A 351 23.38 -14.07 9.34
N ALA A 352 22.74 -13.77 10.48
CA ALA A 352 21.89 -14.72 11.18
C ALA A 352 20.72 -15.22 10.31
N SER A 353 20.07 -14.32 9.56
CA SER A 353 19.01 -14.70 8.62
C SER A 353 19.54 -15.62 7.51
N TYR A 354 20.70 -15.28 6.94
CA TYR A 354 21.34 -16.09 5.90
C TYR A 354 21.70 -17.50 6.39
N ALA A 355 22.36 -17.61 7.54
CA ALA A 355 22.67 -18.90 8.17
C ALA A 355 21.42 -19.78 8.34
N ARG A 356 20.35 -19.19 8.89
CA ARG A 356 19.07 -19.87 9.10
C ARG A 356 18.43 -20.33 7.79
N LEU A 357 18.41 -19.48 6.76
CA LEU A 357 17.81 -19.80 5.45
C LEU A 357 18.64 -20.83 4.68
N ARG A 358 19.96 -20.74 4.79
CA ARG A 358 20.91 -21.60 4.09
C ARG A 358 21.12 -22.96 4.78
N GLY A 359 20.78 -23.05 6.07
CA GLY A 359 20.93 -24.25 6.90
C GLY A 359 22.38 -24.52 7.29
N VAL A 360 23.16 -23.47 7.54
CA VAL A 360 24.60 -23.53 7.87
C VAL A 360 24.93 -22.69 9.09
N ASP A 361 26.01 -23.02 9.78
CA ASP A 361 26.59 -22.22 10.86
C ASP A 361 27.67 -21.28 10.28
N ILE A 362 27.65 -19.99 10.65
CA ILE A 362 28.58 -18.96 10.14
C ILE A 362 29.17 -18.07 11.24
#